data_AF-A0A3C0VGC1-F1
#
_entry.id   AF-A0A3C0VGC1-F1
#
_cell.length_a   1.000
_cell.length_b   1.000
_cell.length_c   1.000
_cell.angle_alpha   90.00
_cell.angle_beta   90.00
_cell.angle_gamma   90.00
#
_symmetry.space_group_name_H-M   'P 1'
#
loop_
_entity.id
_entity.type
_entity.pdbx_description
1 polymer ?
#
loop_
_entity_poly.entity_id
_entity_poly.type
_entity_poly.pdbx_seq_one_letter_code
_entity_poly.pdbx_strand_id
1 'polypeptide(L)'
;MANAGFRKAREFQLFGERWEMAKAKNVPEWAKGALLGRGSGSFTPRGRYSEDHKVLKEDIKRWGGHYIRQADSQMLALQFIEVFAHAYDEEWSDFHQDREMLERIVAAFDFYCRAQGNSGGFMGPPLPGTDVNWPTWLGGPVRSDFSPGLEVGQRFFWNGFSRVLPDLDKGGFLEASIDDDLDPGTPEVSRREAYTRMARRSFDLYSKQVPQCSIANQMIHNFLALNSVHKALKHLDPKRARADAERVNEMAEIAVGIRRNPVWENYSYSPDGMPLEDGYDANYGKGGLQLAEVAELTRFPMIERKARMAFDSYAHFVYLSNDSEGYRILRNVDWISARILRGVPGSERYFLSKFAAKELQVPAAIRHFELQQEHGRSQDTLESLDLGSVGGLSKRMMEAVAKANDALDDKGAALPSTAYRLPDERGQDSAFVDEYLGLVALRHGDARLFASLNWESRMGRDWAKGTANGVVRLKYTTPTINRLVTAVCVETHGGALGLNTLRYGPYFVVINASEKKRFDCEIPADMRGKAATDLLTGEPAELTRAGIIPPLSSRIWVLSKVSK
;
A
#
# COMPACT_ATOMS: atom_id res chain seq x y z
N MET A 1 2.22 -3.08 -26.88
CA MET A 1 2.12 -4.12 -25.82
C MET A 1 0.77 -4.09 -25.11
N ALA A 2 0.24 -2.94 -24.70
CA ALA A 2 -1.07 -2.85 -24.04
C ALA A 2 -2.21 -3.56 -24.80
N ASN A 3 -2.37 -3.33 -26.11
CA ASN A 3 -3.37 -4.03 -26.94
C ASN A 3 -3.18 -5.58 -26.98
N ALA A 4 -1.94 -6.07 -26.92
CA ALA A 4 -1.69 -7.51 -26.79
C ALA A 4 -2.12 -8.02 -25.41
N GLY A 5 -1.90 -7.21 -24.36
CA GLY A 5 -2.44 -7.42 -23.02
C GLY A 5 -3.97 -7.52 -23.02
N PHE A 6 -4.66 -6.58 -23.65
CA PHE A 6 -6.13 -6.59 -23.75
C PHE A 6 -6.66 -7.85 -24.44
N ARG A 7 -6.07 -8.26 -25.57
CA ARG A 7 -6.42 -9.53 -26.23
C ARG A 7 -6.27 -10.72 -25.29
N LYS A 8 -5.17 -10.77 -24.54
CA LYS A 8 -4.85 -11.85 -23.60
C LYS A 8 -5.77 -11.85 -22.38
N ALA A 9 -6.14 -10.68 -21.86
CA ALA A 9 -7.02 -10.53 -20.70
C ALA A 9 -8.39 -11.21 -20.91
N ARG A 10 -8.91 -11.22 -22.14
CA ARG A 10 -10.17 -11.88 -22.49
C ARG A 10 -10.19 -13.38 -22.20
N GLU A 11 -9.02 -14.03 -22.13
CA GLU A 11 -8.88 -15.45 -21.78
C GLU A 11 -9.08 -15.73 -20.28
N PHE A 12 -9.05 -14.69 -19.43
CA PHE A 12 -9.11 -14.79 -17.97
C PHE A 12 -10.50 -14.51 -17.42
N GLN A 13 -11.53 -14.66 -18.26
CA GLN A 13 -12.93 -14.52 -17.88
C GLN A 13 -13.76 -15.63 -18.53
N LEU A 14 -14.77 -16.12 -17.82
CA LEU A 14 -15.82 -16.96 -18.39
C LEU A 14 -16.78 -16.15 -19.26
N PHE A 15 -16.33 -15.75 -20.45
CA PHE A 15 -17.11 -14.97 -21.41
C PHE A 15 -16.66 -15.25 -22.86
N GLY A 16 -17.55 -15.09 -23.84
CA GLY A 16 -17.27 -15.36 -25.25
C GLY A 16 -16.87 -16.81 -25.49
N GLU A 17 -15.84 -17.06 -26.30
CA GLU A 17 -15.36 -18.42 -26.61
C GLU A 17 -15.05 -19.25 -25.35
N ARG A 18 -14.49 -18.61 -24.31
CA ARG A 18 -14.22 -19.24 -23.01
C ARG A 18 -15.48 -19.73 -22.32
N TRP A 19 -16.57 -18.98 -22.45
CA TRP A 19 -17.87 -19.37 -21.91
C TRP A 19 -18.43 -20.58 -22.65
N GLU A 20 -18.36 -20.60 -23.99
CA GLU A 20 -18.84 -21.74 -24.77
C GLU A 20 -18.09 -23.04 -24.43
N MET A 21 -16.77 -22.97 -24.24
CA MET A 21 -15.97 -24.11 -23.76
C MET A 21 -16.38 -24.57 -22.35
N ALA A 22 -16.70 -23.64 -21.47
CA ALA A 22 -17.12 -23.92 -20.09
C ALA A 22 -18.52 -24.56 -20.07
N LYS A 23 -19.46 -24.01 -20.85
CA LYS A 23 -20.82 -24.52 -21.01
C LYS A 23 -20.83 -25.96 -21.51
N ALA A 24 -19.97 -26.30 -22.48
CA ALA A 24 -19.78 -27.67 -22.95
C ALA A 24 -19.29 -28.66 -21.85
N LYS A 25 -18.81 -28.15 -20.72
CA LYS A 25 -18.37 -28.92 -19.54
C LYS A 25 -19.34 -28.82 -18.37
N ASN A 26 -20.61 -28.48 -18.65
CA ASN A 26 -21.69 -28.36 -17.65
C ASN A 26 -21.41 -27.34 -16.55
N VAL A 27 -20.68 -26.27 -16.87
CA VAL A 27 -20.54 -25.13 -15.97
C VAL A 27 -21.91 -24.44 -15.81
N PRO A 28 -22.37 -24.13 -14.58
CA PRO A 28 -23.65 -23.45 -14.37
C PRO A 28 -23.71 -22.07 -15.06
N GLU A 29 -24.85 -21.75 -15.69
CA GLU A 29 -25.02 -20.49 -16.44
C GLU A 29 -24.72 -19.25 -15.60
N TRP A 30 -25.09 -19.26 -14.31
CA TRP A 30 -24.84 -18.16 -13.39
C TRP A 30 -23.35 -17.86 -13.14
N ALA A 31 -22.44 -18.77 -13.49
CA ALA A 31 -20.99 -18.58 -13.37
C ALA A 31 -20.39 -17.76 -14.53
N LYS A 32 -21.17 -17.48 -15.58
CA LYS A 32 -20.74 -16.60 -16.68
C LYS A 32 -20.28 -15.25 -16.11
N GLY A 33 -19.12 -14.79 -16.57
CA GLY A 33 -18.49 -13.55 -16.12
C GLY A 33 -17.43 -13.71 -15.02
N ALA A 34 -17.33 -14.87 -14.36
CA ALA A 34 -16.30 -15.11 -13.34
C ALA A 34 -14.87 -14.96 -13.89
N LEU A 35 -13.98 -14.39 -13.09
CA LEU A 35 -12.57 -14.17 -13.44
C LEU A 35 -11.67 -15.34 -13.04
N LEU A 36 -10.66 -15.62 -13.86
CA LEU A 36 -9.83 -16.83 -13.84
C LEU A 36 -8.33 -16.54 -13.61
N GLY A 37 -8.00 -15.68 -12.65
CA GLY A 37 -6.65 -15.17 -12.41
C GLY A 37 -5.56 -16.21 -12.13
N ARG A 38 -5.91 -17.40 -11.62
CA ARG A 38 -4.96 -18.50 -11.38
C ARG A 38 -4.65 -19.37 -12.60
N GLY A 39 -5.12 -18.96 -13.77
CA GLY A 39 -4.75 -19.53 -15.05
C GLY A 39 -5.94 -20.03 -15.85
N SER A 40 -5.69 -20.19 -17.14
CA SER A 40 -6.73 -20.40 -18.14
C SER A 40 -7.15 -21.88 -18.30
N GLY A 41 -6.75 -22.77 -17.38
CA GLY A 41 -6.82 -24.23 -17.58
C GLY A 41 -7.93 -25.00 -16.85
N SER A 42 -8.74 -24.38 -15.98
CA SER A 42 -9.70 -25.14 -15.13
C SER A 42 -11.09 -24.50 -15.05
N PHE A 43 -11.92 -24.84 -16.04
CA PHE A 43 -13.36 -24.53 -16.02
C PHE A 43 -14.10 -25.26 -14.90
N THR A 44 -13.66 -26.46 -14.54
CA THR A 44 -14.35 -27.30 -13.55
C THR A 44 -13.68 -27.23 -12.18
N PRO A 45 -14.42 -27.49 -11.08
CA PRO A 45 -13.88 -27.57 -9.74
C PRO A 45 -12.77 -28.62 -9.65
N ARG A 46 -11.66 -28.26 -8.99
CA ARG A 46 -10.50 -29.15 -8.78
C ARG A 46 -10.05 -29.16 -7.33
N GLY A 47 -9.31 -30.21 -6.96
CA GLY A 47 -8.76 -30.36 -5.62
C GLY A 47 -9.87 -30.44 -4.57
N ARG A 48 -9.83 -29.58 -3.55
CA ARG A 48 -10.82 -29.61 -2.46
C ARG A 48 -12.27 -29.28 -2.88
N TYR A 49 -12.47 -28.75 -4.10
CA TYR A 49 -13.80 -28.48 -4.67
C TYR A 49 -14.29 -29.56 -5.64
N SER A 50 -13.54 -30.65 -5.90
CA SER A 50 -14.00 -31.71 -6.81
C SER A 50 -15.07 -32.61 -6.18
N GLU A 51 -15.79 -33.36 -7.01
CA GLU A 51 -16.85 -34.31 -6.58
C GLU A 51 -16.33 -35.39 -5.63
N ASP A 52 -15.11 -35.85 -5.84
CA ASP A 52 -14.45 -36.85 -4.99
C ASP A 52 -14.14 -36.30 -3.58
N HIS A 53 -14.19 -34.98 -3.40
CA HIS A 53 -13.81 -34.31 -2.18
C HIS A 53 -15.05 -33.92 -1.36
N LYS A 54 -15.40 -34.73 -0.35
CA LYS A 54 -16.62 -34.63 0.50
C LYS A 54 -16.82 -33.33 1.31
N VAL A 55 -16.10 -32.24 1.02
CA VAL A 55 -16.06 -31.02 1.85
C VAL A 55 -17.24 -30.09 1.59
N LEU A 56 -17.73 -30.00 0.34
CA LEU A 56 -18.88 -29.16 -0.01
C LEU A 56 -19.93 -30.03 -0.71
N LYS A 57 -21.09 -30.18 -0.07
CA LYS A 57 -22.20 -31.02 -0.57
C LYS A 57 -23.19 -30.26 -1.46
N GLU A 58 -23.14 -28.93 -1.44
CA GLU A 58 -24.02 -28.05 -2.22
C GLU A 58 -23.28 -27.54 -3.46
N ASP A 59 -23.91 -27.66 -4.63
CA ASP A 59 -23.30 -27.28 -5.91
C ASP A 59 -22.91 -25.81 -5.99
N ILE A 60 -23.76 -24.91 -5.51
CA ILE A 60 -23.45 -23.48 -5.49
C ILE A 60 -22.19 -23.20 -4.67
N LYS A 61 -22.07 -23.79 -3.47
CA LYS A 61 -20.88 -23.62 -2.63
C LYS A 61 -19.63 -24.18 -3.29
N ARG A 62 -19.76 -25.33 -3.97
CA ARG A 62 -18.67 -26.00 -4.70
C ARG A 62 -18.15 -25.15 -5.86
N TRP A 63 -19.03 -24.79 -6.80
CA TRP A 63 -18.70 -23.99 -7.98
C TRP A 63 -18.29 -22.57 -7.60
N GLY A 64 -19.06 -21.95 -6.71
CA GLY A 64 -18.82 -20.60 -6.22
C GLY A 64 -17.48 -20.47 -5.51
N GLY A 65 -17.18 -21.36 -4.57
CA GLY A 65 -15.88 -21.39 -3.88
C GLY A 65 -14.71 -21.61 -4.83
N HIS A 66 -14.87 -22.48 -5.86
CA HIS A 66 -13.86 -22.67 -6.90
C HIS A 66 -13.58 -21.36 -7.66
N TYR A 67 -14.60 -20.64 -8.11
CA TYR A 67 -14.41 -19.41 -8.88
C TYR A 67 -13.93 -18.22 -8.04
N ILE A 68 -14.38 -18.11 -6.78
CA ILE A 68 -13.80 -17.13 -5.85
C ILE A 68 -12.32 -17.41 -5.63
N ARG A 69 -11.91 -18.68 -5.51
CA ARG A 69 -10.48 -19.02 -5.45
C ARG A 69 -9.73 -18.67 -6.73
N GLN A 70 -10.37 -18.81 -7.91
CA GLN A 70 -9.74 -18.40 -9.17
C GLN A 70 -9.48 -16.90 -9.25
N ALA A 71 -10.20 -16.08 -8.47
CA ALA A 71 -9.96 -14.64 -8.38
C ALA A 71 -8.66 -14.25 -7.63
N ASP A 72 -7.89 -15.25 -7.21
CA ASP A 72 -6.61 -15.14 -6.51
C ASP A 72 -6.71 -14.56 -5.08
N SER A 73 -5.61 -14.66 -4.32
CA SER A 73 -5.53 -14.12 -2.97
C SER A 73 -5.80 -12.61 -2.98
N GLN A 74 -6.61 -12.12 -2.02
CA GLN A 74 -7.07 -10.73 -1.96
C GLN A 74 -7.90 -10.28 -3.18
N MET A 75 -8.41 -11.23 -3.98
CA MET A 75 -9.25 -10.99 -5.16
C MET A 75 -8.54 -10.21 -6.28
N LEU A 76 -7.22 -10.32 -6.43
CA LEU A 76 -6.44 -9.51 -7.39
C LEU A 76 -6.87 -9.69 -8.86
N ALA A 77 -7.50 -10.82 -9.23
CA ALA A 77 -8.03 -10.99 -10.58
C ALA A 77 -9.09 -9.95 -10.95
N LEU A 78 -9.78 -9.36 -9.96
CA LEU A 78 -10.73 -8.25 -10.19
C LEU A 78 -10.10 -7.05 -10.93
N GLN A 79 -8.77 -6.94 -10.94
CA GLN A 79 -8.06 -5.93 -11.75
C GLN A 79 -8.29 -6.10 -13.26
N PHE A 80 -8.67 -7.28 -13.75
CA PHE A 80 -9.05 -7.43 -15.15
C PHE A 80 -10.25 -6.56 -15.56
N ILE A 81 -11.12 -6.16 -14.62
CA ILE A 81 -12.20 -5.20 -14.89
C ILE A 81 -11.63 -3.83 -15.26
N GLU A 82 -10.60 -3.38 -14.54
CA GLU A 82 -9.91 -2.13 -14.86
C GLU A 82 -9.18 -2.23 -16.21
N VAL A 83 -8.58 -3.39 -16.50
CA VAL A 83 -7.97 -3.67 -17.82
C VAL A 83 -9.01 -3.57 -18.94
N PHE A 84 -10.20 -4.16 -18.80
CA PHE A 84 -11.28 -4.05 -19.79
C PHE A 84 -11.79 -2.62 -19.93
N ALA A 85 -11.90 -1.88 -18.82
CA ALA A 85 -12.34 -0.50 -18.83
C ALA A 85 -11.34 0.41 -19.57
N HIS A 86 -10.03 0.22 -19.38
CA HIS A 86 -9.02 0.93 -20.17
C HIS A 86 -9.03 0.52 -21.64
N ALA A 87 -9.21 -0.78 -21.93
CA ALA A 87 -9.33 -1.24 -23.30
C ALA A 87 -10.48 -0.54 -24.04
N TYR A 88 -11.60 -0.32 -23.35
CA TYR A 88 -12.77 0.38 -23.89
C TYR A 88 -12.58 1.90 -24.00
N ASP A 89 -12.03 2.54 -22.97
CA ASP A 89 -12.06 4.01 -22.85
C ASP A 89 -10.90 4.73 -23.55
N GLU A 90 -9.72 4.11 -23.64
CA GLU A 90 -8.53 4.77 -24.19
C GLU A 90 -8.61 4.87 -25.73
N GLU A 91 -8.48 6.08 -26.29
CA GLU A 91 -8.63 6.33 -27.74
C GLU A 91 -7.62 5.57 -28.61
N TRP A 92 -6.43 5.29 -28.08
CA TRP A 92 -5.37 4.55 -28.78
C TRP A 92 -5.58 3.03 -28.77
N SER A 93 -6.55 2.53 -27.99
CA SER A 93 -6.83 1.11 -27.86
C SER A 93 -7.47 0.54 -29.12
N ASP A 94 -7.07 -0.68 -29.51
CA ASP A 94 -7.73 -1.43 -30.59
C ASP A 94 -9.19 -1.80 -30.23
N PHE A 95 -9.58 -1.62 -28.97
CA PHE A 95 -10.88 -1.93 -28.40
C PHE A 95 -11.64 -0.66 -27.97
N HIS A 96 -11.20 0.53 -28.42
CA HIS A 96 -11.86 1.77 -28.05
C HIS A 96 -13.35 1.73 -28.43
N GLN A 97 -14.22 1.95 -27.45
CA GLN A 97 -15.67 1.89 -27.55
C GLN A 97 -16.22 0.51 -28.03
N ASP A 98 -15.44 -0.57 -27.89
CA ASP A 98 -15.89 -1.93 -28.21
C ASP A 98 -16.95 -2.41 -27.21
N ARG A 99 -18.15 -2.67 -27.73
CA ARG A 99 -19.29 -3.17 -26.96
C ARG A 99 -18.98 -4.47 -26.20
N GLU A 100 -18.14 -5.35 -26.74
CA GLU A 100 -17.76 -6.60 -26.06
C GLU A 100 -17.09 -6.31 -24.70
N MET A 101 -16.31 -5.22 -24.58
CA MET A 101 -15.64 -4.86 -23.33
C MET A 101 -16.66 -4.45 -22.25
N LEU A 102 -17.71 -3.70 -22.63
CA LEU A 102 -18.81 -3.37 -21.71
C LEU A 102 -19.56 -4.62 -21.26
N GLU A 103 -19.90 -5.52 -22.20
CA GLU A 103 -20.62 -6.75 -21.90
C GLU A 103 -19.82 -7.69 -20.97
N ARG A 104 -18.50 -7.72 -21.12
CA ARG A 104 -17.58 -8.43 -20.21
C ARG A 104 -17.62 -7.83 -18.81
N ILE A 105 -17.57 -6.51 -18.68
CA ILE A 105 -17.65 -5.84 -17.37
C ILE A 105 -19.00 -6.15 -16.70
N VAL A 106 -20.10 -6.05 -17.45
CA VAL A 106 -21.46 -6.36 -16.97
C VAL A 106 -21.57 -7.82 -16.52
N ALA A 107 -21.08 -8.77 -17.32
CA ALA A 107 -21.12 -10.19 -16.95
C ALA A 107 -20.34 -10.47 -15.65
N ALA A 108 -19.19 -9.82 -15.46
CA ALA A 108 -18.45 -9.93 -14.20
C ALA A 108 -19.25 -9.37 -13.03
N PHE A 109 -19.86 -8.20 -13.18
CA PHE A 109 -20.67 -7.59 -12.13
C PHE A 109 -21.88 -8.44 -11.76
N ASP A 110 -22.56 -9.03 -12.74
CA ASP A 110 -23.67 -9.96 -12.49
C ASP A 110 -23.21 -11.17 -11.66
N PHE A 111 -22.06 -11.77 -11.99
CA PHE A 111 -21.48 -12.86 -11.21
C PHE A 111 -21.15 -12.43 -9.77
N TYR A 112 -20.46 -11.30 -9.59
CA TYR A 112 -20.01 -10.86 -8.27
C TYR A 112 -21.17 -10.34 -7.39
N CYS A 113 -22.26 -9.83 -7.97
CA CYS A 113 -23.48 -9.52 -7.23
C CYS A 113 -24.03 -10.75 -6.49
N ARG A 114 -24.07 -11.89 -7.17
CA ARG A 114 -24.49 -13.18 -6.59
C ARG A 114 -23.49 -13.67 -5.57
N ALA A 115 -22.20 -13.47 -5.83
CA ALA A 115 -21.10 -13.99 -5.02
C ALA A 115 -20.83 -13.24 -3.70
N GLN A 116 -21.25 -11.99 -3.58
CA GLN A 116 -20.95 -11.16 -2.41
C GLN A 116 -21.74 -11.60 -1.16
N GLY A 117 -21.06 -11.70 -0.03
CA GLY A 117 -21.71 -11.87 1.27
C GLY A 117 -22.43 -10.60 1.76
N ASN A 118 -23.21 -10.75 2.83
CA ASN A 118 -23.88 -9.63 3.50
C ASN A 118 -22.89 -8.63 4.12
N SER A 119 -21.70 -9.11 4.48
CA SER A 119 -20.62 -8.28 4.99
C SER A 119 -19.99 -7.35 3.95
N GLY A 120 -20.22 -7.58 2.65
CA GLY A 120 -19.57 -6.86 1.54
C GLY A 120 -18.34 -7.55 0.95
N GLY A 121 -17.91 -8.67 1.53
CA GLY A 121 -16.78 -9.47 1.06
C GLY A 121 -17.15 -10.52 0.01
N PHE A 122 -16.15 -11.08 -0.65
CA PHE A 122 -16.30 -12.18 -1.61
C PHE A 122 -15.66 -13.49 -1.13
N MET A 123 -14.55 -13.40 -0.38
CA MET A 123 -13.79 -14.53 0.12
C MET A 123 -14.35 -15.02 1.45
N GLY A 124 -14.94 -16.22 1.45
CA GLY A 124 -15.37 -16.87 2.68
C GLY A 124 -14.24 -17.46 3.50
N PRO A 125 -14.55 -17.98 4.72
CA PRO A 125 -13.56 -18.64 5.54
C PRO A 125 -12.90 -19.80 4.77
N PRO A 126 -11.65 -20.15 5.10
CA PRO A 126 -10.98 -21.29 4.50
C PRO A 126 -11.75 -22.59 4.72
N LEU A 127 -11.67 -23.51 3.75
CA LEU A 127 -12.17 -24.87 3.93
C LEU A 127 -11.48 -25.53 5.15
N PRO A 128 -12.20 -26.35 5.95
CA PRO A 128 -11.60 -27.02 7.10
C PRO A 128 -10.32 -27.79 6.74
N GLY A 129 -9.28 -27.64 7.57
CA GLY A 129 -7.98 -28.31 7.37
C GLY A 129 -7.14 -27.75 6.21
N THR A 130 -7.40 -26.52 5.79
CA THR A 130 -6.62 -25.82 4.74
C THR A 130 -6.14 -24.46 5.21
N ASP A 131 -5.20 -23.88 4.47
CA ASP A 131 -4.75 -22.50 4.66
C ASP A 131 -5.73 -21.50 4.00
N VAL A 132 -5.40 -20.21 4.08
CA VAL A 132 -6.23 -19.10 3.58
C VAL A 132 -6.51 -19.11 2.07
N ASN A 133 -5.94 -20.04 1.29
CA ASN A 133 -6.04 -20.08 -0.17
C ASN A 133 -7.21 -20.92 -0.72
N TRP A 134 -8.08 -21.42 0.16
CA TRP A 134 -9.25 -22.23 -0.21
C TRP A 134 -10.53 -21.63 0.39
N PRO A 135 -10.99 -20.45 -0.09
CA PRO A 135 -12.17 -19.77 0.45
C PRO A 135 -13.47 -20.54 0.17
N THR A 136 -14.46 -20.37 1.05
CA THR A 136 -15.85 -20.77 0.79
C THR A 136 -16.62 -19.68 0.06
N TRP A 137 -17.79 -20.05 -0.47
CA TRP A 137 -18.77 -19.13 -1.04
C TRP A 137 -19.49 -18.33 0.05
N LEU A 138 -19.61 -17.02 -0.15
CA LEU A 138 -20.36 -16.12 0.73
C LEU A 138 -21.70 -15.66 0.18
N GLY A 139 -21.89 -15.82 -1.14
CA GLY A 139 -23.00 -15.31 -1.90
C GLY A 139 -24.33 -16.00 -1.63
N GLY A 140 -25.34 -15.67 -2.44
CA GLY A 140 -26.66 -16.26 -2.29
C GLY A 140 -26.74 -17.73 -2.72
N PRO A 141 -27.89 -18.40 -2.52
CA PRO A 141 -29.15 -17.84 -2.02
C PRO A 141 -29.10 -17.45 -0.53
N VAL A 142 -28.21 -18.08 0.25
CA VAL A 142 -28.02 -17.74 1.67
C VAL A 142 -26.69 -17.02 1.86
N ARG A 143 -26.76 -15.69 1.86
CA ARG A 143 -25.57 -14.84 2.05
C ARG A 143 -25.04 -14.93 3.46
N SER A 144 -23.72 -15.02 3.60
CA SER A 144 -23.03 -15.05 4.89
C SER A 144 -22.58 -13.66 5.35
N ASP A 145 -22.60 -13.43 6.66
CA ASP A 145 -22.07 -12.22 7.32
C ASP A 145 -20.56 -12.29 7.60
N PHE A 146 -19.86 -13.33 7.12
CA PHE A 146 -18.42 -13.45 7.31
C PHE A 146 -17.69 -12.27 6.67
N SER A 147 -16.85 -11.59 7.46
CA SER A 147 -16.05 -10.45 7.00
C SER A 147 -14.63 -10.93 6.65
N PRO A 148 -14.19 -10.84 5.38
CA PRO A 148 -12.83 -11.17 5.01
C PRO A 148 -11.84 -10.15 5.57
N GLY A 149 -10.55 -10.51 5.59
CA GLY A 149 -9.49 -9.62 6.07
C GLY A 149 -9.18 -8.47 5.11
N LEU A 150 -8.54 -8.78 3.98
CA LEU A 150 -8.10 -7.80 2.98
C LEU A 150 -8.43 -8.28 1.57
N GLU A 151 -9.21 -7.49 0.83
CA GLU A 151 -9.61 -7.77 -0.56
C GLU A 151 -9.24 -6.60 -1.48
N VAL A 152 -7.94 -6.38 -1.69
CA VAL A 152 -7.40 -5.29 -2.51
C VAL A 152 -8.04 -5.23 -3.90
N GLY A 153 -8.44 -6.38 -4.46
CA GLY A 153 -9.12 -6.50 -5.74
C GLY A 153 -10.35 -5.60 -5.91
N GLN A 154 -11.11 -5.35 -4.83
CA GLN A 154 -12.33 -4.53 -4.93
C GLN A 154 -12.03 -3.10 -5.40
N ARG A 155 -10.87 -2.52 -5.07
CA ARG A 155 -10.52 -1.18 -5.55
C ARG A 155 -10.52 -1.11 -7.08
N PHE A 156 -9.93 -2.11 -7.73
CA PHE A 156 -9.80 -2.16 -9.18
C PHE A 156 -11.14 -2.50 -9.84
N PHE A 157 -11.92 -3.39 -9.20
CA PHE A 157 -13.28 -3.72 -9.62
C PHE A 157 -14.14 -2.47 -9.75
N TRP A 158 -14.18 -1.65 -8.70
CA TRP A 158 -15.01 -0.44 -8.65
C TRP A 158 -14.42 0.71 -9.46
N ASN A 159 -13.10 0.84 -9.57
CA ASN A 159 -12.46 1.81 -10.47
C ASN A 159 -12.80 1.54 -11.93
N GLY A 160 -12.61 0.30 -12.40
CA GLY A 160 -12.92 -0.09 -13.77
C GLY A 160 -14.39 0.16 -14.10
N PHE A 161 -15.29 -0.22 -13.20
CA PHE A 161 -16.72 0.05 -13.37
C PHE A 161 -17.05 1.53 -13.41
N SER A 162 -16.53 2.32 -12.46
CA SER A 162 -16.79 3.77 -12.40
C SER A 162 -16.36 4.49 -13.67
N ARG A 163 -15.29 4.01 -14.33
CA ARG A 163 -14.78 4.57 -15.58
C ARG A 163 -15.77 4.44 -16.73
N VAL A 164 -16.42 3.28 -16.88
CA VAL A 164 -17.37 3.01 -17.98
C VAL A 164 -18.83 3.21 -17.58
N LEU A 165 -19.11 3.54 -16.32
CA LEU A 165 -20.47 3.65 -15.78
C LEU A 165 -21.38 4.60 -16.57
N PRO A 166 -20.94 5.80 -17.03
CA PRO A 166 -21.78 6.66 -17.85
C PRO A 166 -22.27 5.98 -19.13
N ASP A 167 -21.41 5.20 -19.79
CA ASP A 167 -21.75 4.49 -21.03
C ASP A 167 -22.59 3.23 -20.77
N LEU A 168 -22.40 2.56 -19.64
CA LEU A 168 -23.30 1.49 -19.19
C LEU A 168 -24.73 2.02 -18.95
N ASP A 169 -24.85 3.19 -18.33
CA ASP A 169 -26.13 3.87 -18.09
C ASP A 169 -26.79 4.27 -19.42
N LYS A 170 -26.07 5.03 -20.25
CA LYS A 170 -26.54 5.47 -21.57
C LYS A 170 -26.89 4.31 -22.50
N GLY A 171 -26.15 3.19 -22.41
CA GLY A 171 -26.38 1.98 -23.19
C GLY A 171 -27.56 1.12 -22.69
N GLY A 172 -28.23 1.52 -21.62
CA GLY A 172 -29.37 0.80 -21.04
C GLY A 172 -29.00 -0.48 -20.31
N PHE A 173 -27.70 -0.73 -20.05
CA PHE A 173 -27.26 -1.95 -19.37
C PHE A 173 -27.79 -2.01 -17.94
N LEU A 174 -27.86 -0.86 -17.25
CA LEU A 174 -28.25 -0.80 -15.84
C LEU A 174 -29.73 -1.06 -15.59
N GLU A 175 -30.60 -0.89 -16.60
CA GLU A 175 -32.04 -1.09 -16.46
C GLU A 175 -32.47 -2.54 -16.74
N ALA A 176 -31.57 -3.38 -17.23
CA ALA A 176 -31.84 -4.79 -17.44
C ALA A 176 -32.05 -5.53 -16.11
N SER A 177 -33.05 -6.41 -16.06
CA SER A 177 -33.31 -7.29 -14.92
C SER A 177 -32.28 -8.42 -14.82
N ILE A 178 -31.92 -8.78 -13.60
CA ILE A 178 -31.06 -9.91 -13.27
C ILE A 178 -31.55 -10.62 -12.01
N ASP A 179 -31.31 -11.93 -11.95
CA ASP A 179 -31.19 -12.66 -10.69
C ASP A 179 -29.90 -12.21 -9.97
N ASP A 180 -30.03 -11.56 -8.80
CA ASP A 180 -28.90 -11.05 -8.03
C ASP A 180 -28.46 -11.96 -6.86
N ASP A 181 -29.19 -13.05 -6.55
CA ASP A 181 -28.96 -13.85 -5.34
C ASP A 181 -29.06 -15.38 -5.52
N LEU A 182 -29.37 -15.91 -6.70
CA LEU A 182 -29.51 -17.36 -6.95
C LEU A 182 -30.67 -18.03 -6.18
N ASP A 183 -31.63 -17.25 -5.66
CA ASP A 183 -32.84 -17.79 -5.06
C ASP A 183 -33.99 -17.77 -6.09
N PRO A 184 -34.51 -18.93 -6.54
CA PRO A 184 -35.63 -18.96 -7.48
C PRO A 184 -36.93 -18.40 -6.88
N GLY A 185 -37.00 -18.19 -5.56
CA GLY A 185 -38.12 -17.57 -4.86
C GLY A 185 -38.07 -16.04 -4.80
N THR A 186 -36.97 -15.40 -5.20
CA THR A 186 -36.84 -13.94 -5.21
C THR A 186 -37.07 -13.39 -6.63
N PRO A 187 -37.77 -12.25 -6.77
CA PRO A 187 -37.95 -11.62 -8.07
C PRO A 187 -36.63 -11.01 -8.56
N GLU A 188 -36.40 -11.07 -9.87
CA GLU A 188 -35.30 -10.34 -10.49
C GLU A 188 -35.42 -8.84 -10.24
N VAL A 189 -34.28 -8.17 -10.11
CA VAL A 189 -34.18 -6.71 -9.92
C VAL A 189 -33.36 -6.10 -11.05
N SER A 190 -33.49 -4.78 -11.25
CA SER A 190 -32.60 -4.08 -12.19
C SER A 190 -31.14 -4.21 -11.76
N ARG A 191 -30.22 -4.24 -12.73
CA ARG A 191 -28.78 -4.15 -12.43
C ARG A 191 -28.43 -2.92 -11.63
N ARG A 192 -29.07 -1.77 -11.89
CA ARG A 192 -28.88 -0.55 -11.09
C ARG A 192 -29.14 -0.84 -9.62
N GLU A 193 -30.26 -1.47 -9.30
CA GLU A 193 -30.61 -1.82 -7.93
C GLU A 193 -29.63 -2.84 -7.33
N ALA A 194 -29.37 -3.96 -8.03
CA ALA A 194 -28.43 -4.99 -7.57
C ALA A 194 -27.02 -4.44 -7.32
N TYR A 195 -26.50 -3.65 -8.26
CA TYR A 195 -25.15 -3.09 -8.19
C TYR A 195 -25.06 -2.02 -7.10
N THR A 196 -26.14 -1.26 -6.88
CA THR A 196 -26.23 -0.33 -5.75
C THR A 196 -26.18 -1.09 -4.43
N ARG A 197 -26.95 -2.17 -4.26
CA ARG A 197 -26.90 -3.01 -3.05
C ARG A 197 -25.50 -3.62 -2.84
N MET A 198 -24.86 -4.11 -3.90
CA MET A 198 -23.49 -4.63 -3.84
C MET A 198 -22.49 -3.55 -3.40
N ALA A 199 -22.56 -2.37 -4.02
CA ALA A 199 -21.72 -1.22 -3.67
C ALA A 199 -21.94 -0.77 -2.22
N ARG A 200 -23.19 -0.78 -1.73
CA ARG A 200 -23.50 -0.46 -0.34
C ARG A 200 -22.83 -1.41 0.65
N ARG A 201 -22.90 -2.71 0.41
CA ARG A 201 -22.23 -3.71 1.27
C ARG A 201 -20.71 -3.52 1.26
N SER A 202 -20.10 -3.27 0.10
CA SER A 202 -18.67 -2.95 0.02
C SER A 202 -18.31 -1.65 0.76
N PHE A 203 -19.13 -0.61 0.66
CA PHE A 203 -18.91 0.66 1.36
C PHE A 203 -18.92 0.45 2.87
N ASP A 204 -19.91 -0.30 3.38
CA ASP A 204 -20.06 -0.57 4.80
C ASP A 204 -18.92 -1.46 5.33
N LEU A 205 -18.43 -2.43 4.52
CA LEU A 205 -17.24 -3.23 4.83
C LEU A 205 -16.01 -2.35 5.07
N TYR A 206 -15.62 -1.56 4.07
CA TYR A 206 -14.36 -0.81 4.12
C TYR A 206 -14.44 0.35 5.11
N SER A 207 -15.62 0.97 5.27
CA SER A 207 -15.85 1.98 6.32
C SER A 207 -15.65 1.43 7.73
N LYS A 208 -15.87 0.13 7.95
CA LYS A 208 -15.59 -0.56 9.22
C LYS A 208 -14.13 -1.03 9.30
N GLN A 209 -13.55 -1.50 8.20
CA GLN A 209 -12.21 -2.09 8.21
C GLN A 209 -11.08 -1.06 8.35
N VAL A 210 -11.21 0.14 7.77
CA VAL A 210 -10.18 1.19 7.88
C VAL A 210 -9.76 1.44 9.34
N PRO A 211 -10.68 1.72 10.29
CA PRO A 211 -10.29 1.93 11.68
C PRO A 211 -9.94 0.63 12.42
N GLN A 212 -10.35 -0.54 11.93
CA GLN A 212 -10.01 -1.83 12.57
C GLN A 212 -8.60 -2.32 12.24
N CYS A 213 -7.93 -1.71 11.25
CA CYS A 213 -6.53 -2.01 10.93
C CYS A 213 -5.58 -1.09 11.71
N SER A 214 -4.45 -1.62 12.17
CA SER A 214 -3.41 -0.86 12.86
C SER A 214 -2.16 -0.62 12.02
N ILE A 215 -2.13 -1.15 10.80
CA ILE A 215 -0.97 -1.17 9.90
C ILE A 215 -1.26 -0.27 8.70
N ALA A 216 -0.34 0.66 8.41
CA ALA A 216 -0.54 1.72 7.44
C ALA A 216 -0.99 1.22 6.05
N ASN A 217 -0.28 0.24 5.49
CA ASN A 217 -0.53 -0.33 4.16
C ASN A 217 -1.90 -1.01 4.08
N GLN A 218 -2.33 -1.69 5.15
CA GLN A 218 -3.67 -2.28 5.20
C GLN A 218 -4.75 -1.21 5.26
N MET A 219 -4.55 -0.16 6.06
CA MET A 219 -5.47 0.98 6.13
C MET A 219 -5.59 1.70 4.80
N ILE A 220 -4.46 1.95 4.12
CA ILE A 220 -4.44 2.58 2.79
C ILE A 220 -5.16 1.72 1.76
N HIS A 221 -4.89 0.41 1.70
CA HIS A 221 -5.60 -0.47 0.76
C HIS A 221 -7.11 -0.50 0.99
N ASN A 222 -7.55 -0.57 2.25
CA ASN A 222 -8.97 -0.52 2.59
C ASN A 222 -9.60 0.85 2.25
N PHE A 223 -8.87 1.94 2.47
CA PHE A 223 -9.34 3.28 2.10
C PHE A 223 -9.44 3.45 0.57
N LEU A 224 -8.46 2.96 -0.20
CA LEU A 224 -8.50 3.02 -1.66
C LEU A 224 -9.72 2.25 -2.20
N ALA A 225 -10.04 1.08 -1.63
CA ALA A 225 -11.26 0.35 -1.96
C ALA A 225 -12.52 1.14 -1.59
N LEU A 226 -12.59 1.71 -0.37
CA LEU A 226 -13.69 2.58 0.06
C LEU A 226 -13.94 3.74 -0.90
N ASN A 227 -12.88 4.46 -1.27
CA ASN A 227 -12.95 5.59 -2.18
C ASN A 227 -13.43 5.17 -3.58
N SER A 228 -12.96 4.02 -4.07
CA SER A 228 -13.38 3.47 -5.37
C SER A 228 -14.88 3.12 -5.38
N VAL A 229 -15.38 2.50 -4.30
CA VAL A 229 -16.82 2.24 -4.11
C VAL A 229 -17.62 3.54 -4.03
N HIS A 230 -17.13 4.54 -3.29
CA HIS A 230 -17.81 5.83 -3.16
C HIS A 230 -17.95 6.57 -4.50
N LYS A 231 -16.94 6.48 -5.38
CA LYS A 231 -17.02 7.00 -6.75
C LYS A 231 -18.15 6.35 -7.57
N ALA A 232 -18.30 5.03 -7.47
CA ALA A 232 -19.42 4.33 -8.12
C ALA A 232 -20.77 4.78 -7.53
N LEU A 233 -20.87 4.88 -6.19
CA LEU A 233 -22.09 5.32 -5.51
C LEU A 233 -22.49 6.76 -5.85
N LYS A 234 -21.56 7.66 -6.17
CA LYS A 234 -21.91 9.02 -6.63
C LYS A 234 -22.79 9.02 -7.88
N HIS A 235 -22.74 7.96 -8.69
CA HIS A 235 -23.56 7.79 -9.88
C HIS A 235 -24.77 6.88 -9.60
N LEU A 236 -24.57 5.76 -8.90
CA LEU A 236 -25.62 4.78 -8.61
C LEU A 236 -26.67 5.28 -7.59
N ASP A 237 -26.22 5.97 -6.52
CA ASP A 237 -27.06 6.56 -5.49
C ASP A 237 -26.47 7.92 -5.01
N PRO A 238 -26.67 9.00 -5.78
CA PRO A 238 -26.07 10.30 -5.50
C PRO A 238 -26.55 10.93 -4.18
N LYS A 239 -27.75 10.58 -3.71
CA LYS A 239 -28.30 11.10 -2.45
C LYS A 239 -27.55 10.50 -1.27
N ARG A 240 -27.39 9.17 -1.26
CA ARG A 240 -26.67 8.49 -0.18
C ARG A 240 -25.18 8.80 -0.22
N ALA A 241 -24.55 8.82 -1.40
CA ALA A 241 -23.14 9.15 -1.54
C ALA A 241 -22.78 10.53 -0.96
N ARG A 242 -23.68 11.52 -1.07
CA ARG A 242 -23.52 12.83 -0.42
C ARG A 242 -23.56 12.75 1.10
N ALA A 243 -24.47 11.94 1.66
CA ALA A 243 -24.54 11.72 3.11
C ALA A 243 -23.30 11.02 3.66
N ASP A 244 -22.65 10.17 2.85
CA ASP A 244 -21.46 9.43 3.25
C ASP A 244 -20.14 10.21 3.11
N ALA A 245 -20.16 11.40 2.49
CA ALA A 245 -18.93 12.14 2.14
C ALA A 245 -18.06 12.47 3.36
N GLU A 246 -18.68 12.89 4.47
CA GLU A 246 -17.97 13.17 5.71
C GLU A 246 -17.28 11.92 6.27
N ARG A 247 -17.95 10.77 6.20
CA ARG A 247 -17.38 9.48 6.63
C ARG A 247 -16.16 9.11 5.79
N VAL A 248 -16.21 9.29 4.47
CA VAL A 248 -15.06 9.04 3.59
C VAL A 248 -13.89 9.96 3.96
N ASN A 249 -14.15 11.24 4.22
CA ASN A 249 -13.11 12.19 4.64
C ASN A 249 -12.46 11.77 5.97
N GLU A 250 -13.27 11.38 6.95
CA GLU A 250 -12.78 10.87 8.23
C GLU A 250 -11.90 9.61 8.03
N MET A 251 -12.34 8.68 7.18
CA MET A 251 -11.56 7.47 6.90
C MET A 251 -10.25 7.80 6.19
N ALA A 252 -10.21 8.82 5.33
CA ALA A 252 -8.99 9.30 4.72
C ALA A 252 -8.01 9.83 5.77
N GLU A 253 -8.47 10.70 6.68
CA GLU A 253 -7.64 11.28 7.75
C GLU A 253 -7.04 10.21 8.67
N ILE A 254 -7.81 9.18 9.02
CA ILE A 254 -7.35 8.05 9.83
C ILE A 254 -6.35 7.19 9.03
N ALA A 255 -6.62 6.89 7.76
CA ALA A 255 -5.77 6.06 6.92
C ALA A 255 -4.38 6.66 6.68
N VAL A 256 -4.26 7.99 6.69
CA VAL A 256 -3.01 8.71 6.43
C VAL A 256 -2.33 9.31 7.66
N GLY A 257 -2.87 9.07 8.85
CA GLY A 257 -2.25 9.51 10.11
C GLY A 257 -2.35 11.01 10.36
N ILE A 258 -3.36 11.68 9.80
CA ILE A 258 -3.78 13.02 10.23
C ILE A 258 -4.52 12.91 11.57
N ARG A 259 -5.37 11.89 11.69
CA ARG A 259 -6.08 11.53 12.91
C ARG A 259 -5.53 10.22 13.45
N ARG A 260 -5.50 10.08 14.78
CA ARG A 260 -5.26 8.77 15.39
C ARG A 260 -6.36 7.80 15.00
N ASN A 261 -5.97 6.55 14.81
CA ASN A 261 -6.90 5.46 14.75
C ASN A 261 -7.66 5.36 16.10
N PRO A 262 -9.01 5.37 16.10
CA PRO A 262 -9.80 5.36 17.33
C PRO A 262 -9.80 4.01 18.06
N VAL A 263 -9.47 2.90 17.39
CA VAL A 263 -9.42 1.56 17.99
C VAL A 263 -8.04 1.30 18.61
N TRP A 264 -6.99 1.66 17.89
CA TRP A 264 -5.60 1.35 18.28
C TRP A 264 -4.88 2.52 18.96
N GLU A 265 -5.50 3.71 18.98
CA GLU A 265 -4.98 4.94 19.59
C GLU A 265 -3.59 5.35 19.06
N ASN A 266 -3.23 4.94 17.84
CA ASN A 266 -1.95 5.25 17.19
C ASN A 266 -2.16 6.03 15.88
N TYR A 267 -1.08 6.55 15.30
CA TYR A 267 -1.13 7.07 13.93
C TYR A 267 -0.68 5.99 12.94
N SER A 268 -1.37 5.88 11.82
CA SER A 268 -0.96 5.03 10.69
C SER A 268 0.29 5.57 9.99
N TYR A 269 0.50 6.88 10.05
CA TYR A 269 1.78 7.54 9.72
C TYR A 269 2.13 8.45 10.89
N SER A 270 3.36 8.36 11.39
CA SER A 270 3.89 9.25 12.43
C SER A 270 3.64 10.72 12.08
N PRO A 271 3.60 11.64 13.06
CA PRO A 271 3.52 13.08 12.79
C PRO A 271 4.46 13.54 11.65
N ASP A 272 5.69 13.04 11.61
CA ASP A 272 6.72 13.38 10.60
C ASP A 272 6.60 12.62 9.26
N GLY A 273 5.58 11.77 9.10
CA GLY A 273 5.22 11.17 7.81
C GLY A 273 5.78 9.77 7.55
N MET A 274 6.41 9.12 8.53
CA MET A 274 6.85 7.73 8.39
C MET A 274 5.69 6.76 8.63
N PRO A 275 5.46 5.76 7.75
CA PRO A 275 4.38 4.80 7.91
C PRO A 275 4.63 3.86 9.08
N LEU A 276 3.55 3.50 9.76
CA LEU A 276 3.54 2.48 10.79
C LEU A 276 3.30 1.09 10.18
N GLU A 277 4.38 0.38 9.84
CA GLU A 277 4.38 -0.99 9.29
C GLU A 277 4.96 -1.99 10.30
N ASP A 278 4.37 -2.05 11.50
CA ASP A 278 4.98 -2.69 12.70
C ASP A 278 6.27 -1.99 13.20
N GLY A 279 6.61 -0.85 12.61
CA GLY A 279 7.83 -0.08 12.81
C GLY A 279 8.28 0.52 11.48
N TYR A 280 9.57 0.84 11.37
CA TYR A 280 10.15 1.25 10.09
C TYR A 280 10.12 0.10 9.08
N ASP A 281 9.61 0.39 7.89
CA ASP A 281 9.64 -0.53 6.77
C ASP A 281 10.42 0.04 5.59
N ALA A 282 11.47 -0.68 5.20
CA ALA A 282 12.30 -0.28 4.09
C ALA A 282 11.70 -0.72 2.72
N ASN A 283 10.83 -1.74 2.70
CA ASN A 283 10.55 -2.51 1.48
C ASN A 283 9.06 -2.69 1.14
N TYR A 284 8.23 -2.98 2.12
CA TYR A 284 6.84 -3.37 1.92
C TYR A 284 5.95 -2.17 1.53
N GLY A 285 4.88 -2.38 0.76
CA GLY A 285 3.92 -1.31 0.41
C GLY A 285 4.50 -0.07 -0.31
N LYS A 286 5.61 -0.18 -1.05
CA LYS A 286 6.39 0.97 -1.60
C LYS A 286 6.96 1.91 -0.52
N GLY A 287 7.18 1.42 0.70
CA GLY A 287 7.60 2.22 1.86
C GLY A 287 6.53 3.20 2.30
N GLY A 288 5.24 2.83 2.29
CA GLY A 288 4.15 3.76 2.66
C GLY A 288 3.98 4.99 1.75
N LEU A 289 4.71 5.10 0.64
CA LEU A 289 4.53 6.20 -0.31
C LEU A 289 3.28 6.07 -1.19
N GLN A 290 2.45 5.05 -0.95
CA GLN A 290 1.07 4.97 -1.41
C GLN A 290 0.24 6.17 -0.95
N LEU A 291 0.70 6.93 0.06
CA LEU A 291 0.10 8.19 0.46
C LEU A 291 -0.03 9.21 -0.70
N ALA A 292 0.90 9.21 -1.66
CA ALA A 292 0.77 10.05 -2.86
C ALA A 292 -0.45 9.69 -3.71
N GLU A 293 -0.81 8.41 -3.80
CA GLU A 293 -2.01 7.94 -4.51
C GLU A 293 -3.27 8.43 -3.78
N VAL A 294 -3.29 8.36 -2.44
CA VAL A 294 -4.41 8.90 -1.66
C VAL A 294 -4.53 10.42 -1.81
N ALA A 295 -3.40 11.14 -1.81
CA ALA A 295 -3.36 12.58 -2.05
C ALA A 295 -3.89 12.94 -3.44
N GLU A 296 -3.46 12.22 -4.48
CA GLU A 296 -3.92 12.41 -5.86
C GLU A 296 -5.43 12.20 -6.00
N LEU A 297 -5.96 11.16 -5.34
CA LEU A 297 -7.36 10.78 -5.44
C LEU A 297 -8.31 11.71 -4.68
N THR A 298 -7.84 12.27 -3.56
CA THR A 298 -8.68 13.11 -2.68
C THR A 298 -8.49 14.59 -2.93
N ARG A 299 -7.28 15.01 -3.34
CA ARG A 299 -6.86 16.41 -3.49
C ARG A 299 -7.07 17.24 -2.21
N PHE A 300 -7.02 16.58 -1.06
CA PHE A 300 -7.15 17.26 0.23
C PHE A 300 -5.80 17.88 0.61
N PRO A 301 -5.73 19.21 0.86
CA PRO A 301 -4.46 19.89 1.14
C PRO A 301 -3.67 19.28 2.30
N MET A 302 -4.37 18.76 3.32
CA MET A 302 -3.71 18.15 4.46
C MET A 302 -3.07 16.80 4.13
N ILE A 303 -3.68 16.02 3.23
CA ILE A 303 -3.13 14.75 2.77
C ILE A 303 -1.95 15.01 1.82
N GLU A 304 -2.04 16.00 0.93
CA GLU A 304 -0.92 16.41 0.09
C GLU A 304 0.27 16.88 0.92
N ARG A 305 0.04 17.64 2.00
CA ARG A 305 1.09 18.02 2.95
C ARG A 305 1.72 16.80 3.60
N LYS A 306 0.91 15.84 4.07
CA LYS A 306 1.41 14.60 4.66
C LYS A 306 2.22 13.78 3.66
N ALA A 307 1.80 13.73 2.39
CA ALA A 307 2.54 13.06 1.32
C ALA A 307 3.93 13.67 1.16
N ARG A 308 4.05 15.01 1.12
CA ARG A 308 5.36 15.70 1.07
C ARG A 308 6.28 15.26 2.20
N MET A 309 5.77 15.29 3.44
CA MET A 309 6.51 14.89 4.63
C MET A 309 7.02 13.44 4.54
N ALA A 310 6.20 12.51 4.05
CA ALA A 310 6.62 11.13 3.88
C ALA A 310 7.81 10.98 2.91
N PHE A 311 7.80 11.70 1.78
CA PHE A 311 8.94 11.69 0.84
C PHE A 311 10.20 12.29 1.46
N ASP A 312 10.06 13.42 2.16
CA ASP A 312 11.18 14.08 2.82
C ASP A 312 11.80 13.18 3.90
N SER A 313 10.98 12.54 4.72
CA SER A 313 11.43 11.61 5.77
C SER A 313 12.10 10.35 5.20
N TYR A 314 11.56 9.74 4.15
CA TYR A 314 12.19 8.59 3.50
C TYR A 314 13.52 8.90 2.82
N ALA A 315 13.73 10.14 2.37
CA ALA A 315 14.99 10.56 1.77
C ALA A 315 16.18 10.40 2.75
N HIS A 316 15.93 10.41 4.06
CA HIS A 316 16.95 10.17 5.08
C HIS A 316 17.30 8.69 5.26
N PHE A 317 16.50 7.73 4.77
CA PHE A 317 16.74 6.29 4.92
C PHE A 317 17.14 5.62 3.60
N VAL A 318 17.83 6.36 2.75
CA VAL A 318 18.48 5.87 1.53
C VAL A 318 19.91 6.38 1.46
N TYR A 319 20.78 5.62 0.81
CA TYR A 319 22.19 5.97 0.68
C TYR A 319 22.78 5.48 -0.64
N LEU A 320 23.76 6.22 -1.15
CA LEU A 320 24.47 5.92 -2.39
C LEU A 320 25.36 4.69 -2.19
N SER A 321 25.32 3.80 -3.18
CA SER A 321 26.11 2.57 -3.23
C SER A 321 26.42 2.19 -4.68
N ASN A 322 27.08 1.06 -4.86
CA ASN A 322 27.28 0.43 -6.16
C ASN A 322 26.62 -0.97 -6.13
N ASP A 323 26.19 -1.44 -7.29
CA ASP A 323 25.81 -2.84 -7.48
C ASP A 323 27.06 -3.75 -7.59
N SER A 324 26.84 -5.04 -7.87
CA SER A 324 27.91 -6.02 -8.04
C SER A 324 28.80 -5.77 -9.26
N GLU A 325 28.34 -4.98 -10.22
CA GLU A 325 29.06 -4.66 -11.46
C GLU A 325 29.74 -3.27 -11.36
N GLY A 326 29.61 -2.58 -10.22
CA GLY A 326 30.23 -1.29 -9.95
C GLY A 326 29.39 -0.08 -10.39
N TYR A 327 28.20 -0.30 -10.93
CA TYR A 327 27.30 0.79 -11.33
C TYR A 327 26.63 1.42 -10.11
N ARG A 328 26.45 2.75 -10.18
CA ARG A 328 25.78 3.51 -9.12
C ARG A 328 24.34 3.05 -8.92
N ILE A 329 23.93 3.04 -7.65
CA ILE A 329 22.56 2.75 -7.21
C ILE A 329 22.24 3.52 -5.94
N LEU A 330 20.95 3.62 -5.65
CA LEU A 330 20.44 4.03 -4.35
C LEU A 330 19.95 2.80 -3.58
N ARG A 331 20.39 2.62 -2.33
CA ARG A 331 19.94 1.55 -1.45
C ARG A 331 19.14 2.09 -0.28
N ASN A 332 18.09 1.38 0.10
CA ASN A 332 17.38 1.62 1.36
C ASN A 332 18.11 0.97 2.56
N VAL A 333 17.70 1.34 3.78
CA VAL A 333 18.30 0.83 5.02
C VAL A 333 17.50 -0.37 5.56
N ASP A 334 17.56 -1.51 4.86
CA ASP A 334 16.81 -2.73 5.25
C ASP A 334 17.14 -3.27 6.64
N TRP A 335 18.38 -3.14 7.10
CA TRP A 335 18.86 -3.77 8.34
C TRP A 335 18.04 -3.37 9.57
N ILE A 336 17.56 -2.13 9.66
CA ILE A 336 16.82 -1.64 10.83
C ILE A 336 15.29 -1.80 10.67
N SER A 337 14.84 -2.40 9.57
CA SER A 337 13.42 -2.58 9.30
C SER A 337 12.79 -3.61 10.24
N ALA A 338 11.50 -3.42 10.56
CA ALA A 338 10.67 -4.42 11.21
C ALA A 338 10.44 -5.66 10.34
N ARG A 339 10.53 -5.52 9.01
CA ARG A 339 10.37 -6.61 8.03
C ARG A 339 11.58 -6.70 7.13
N ILE A 340 12.56 -7.47 7.58
CA ILE A 340 13.83 -7.61 6.87
C ILE A 340 13.62 -8.49 5.65
N LEU A 341 13.79 -7.90 4.48
CA LEU A 341 13.79 -8.62 3.22
C LEU A 341 15.22 -9.10 2.88
N ARG A 342 16.11 -8.17 2.51
CA ARG A 342 17.51 -8.48 2.17
C ARG A 342 18.46 -8.25 3.35
N GLY A 343 18.16 -7.30 4.21
CA GLY A 343 19.00 -6.89 5.34
C GLY A 343 20.23 -6.09 4.91
N VAL A 344 21.24 -6.75 4.36
CA VAL A 344 22.52 -6.12 3.98
C VAL A 344 22.97 -6.58 2.58
N PRO A 345 23.38 -5.68 1.69
CA PRO A 345 23.49 -4.22 1.85
C PRO A 345 22.13 -3.48 1.84
N GLY A 346 21.00 -4.19 1.74
CA GLY A 346 19.69 -3.57 1.52
C GLY A 346 19.32 -3.55 0.04
N SER A 347 18.06 -3.30 -0.25
CA SER A 347 17.49 -3.39 -1.58
C SER A 347 17.75 -2.12 -2.40
N GLU A 348 17.84 -2.27 -3.73
CA GLU A 348 17.87 -1.10 -4.62
C GLU A 348 16.51 -0.40 -4.56
N ARG A 349 16.51 0.93 -4.37
CA ARG A 349 15.27 1.67 -4.13
C ARG A 349 15.34 3.09 -4.65
N TYR A 350 14.42 3.42 -5.54
CA TYR A 350 14.05 4.78 -5.92
C TYR A 350 12.60 5.01 -5.54
N PHE A 351 12.33 6.08 -4.80
CA PHE A 351 10.98 6.41 -4.36
C PHE A 351 10.28 7.24 -5.43
N LEU A 352 9.73 6.56 -6.44
CA LEU A 352 9.16 7.19 -7.62
C LEU A 352 7.65 7.40 -7.46
N SER A 353 7.22 8.65 -7.58
CA SER A 353 5.82 9.04 -7.71
C SER A 353 5.70 10.25 -8.62
N LYS A 354 5.05 10.07 -9.78
CA LYS A 354 4.85 11.17 -10.74
C LYS A 354 3.98 12.26 -10.16
N PHE A 355 2.94 11.91 -9.42
CA PHE A 355 2.11 12.88 -8.70
C PHE A 355 2.95 13.71 -7.73
N ALA A 356 3.80 13.08 -6.91
CA ALA A 356 4.66 13.80 -5.99
C ALA A 356 5.69 14.68 -6.71
N ALA A 357 6.26 14.22 -7.83
CA ALA A 357 7.29 14.95 -8.56
C ALA A 357 6.73 16.07 -9.46
N LYS A 358 5.65 15.85 -10.19
CA LYS A 358 5.06 16.81 -11.15
C LYS A 358 4.07 17.76 -10.48
N GLU A 359 3.07 17.21 -9.79
CA GLU A 359 1.95 17.99 -9.25
C GLU A 359 2.31 18.61 -7.91
N LEU A 360 2.88 17.83 -7.00
CA LEU A 360 3.34 18.36 -5.71
C LEU A 360 4.70 19.04 -5.83
N GLN A 361 5.54 18.70 -6.82
CA GLN A 361 6.91 19.21 -6.92
C GLN A 361 7.72 18.98 -5.64
N VAL A 362 7.61 17.80 -5.04
CA VAL A 362 8.41 17.44 -3.87
C VAL A 362 9.87 17.27 -4.29
N PRO A 363 10.82 18.06 -3.76
CA PRO A 363 12.21 18.03 -4.23
C PRO A 363 12.86 16.65 -4.10
N ALA A 364 12.60 15.91 -3.02
CA ALA A 364 13.09 14.55 -2.85
C ALA A 364 12.55 13.60 -3.94
N ALA A 365 11.24 13.66 -4.24
CA ALA A 365 10.63 12.82 -5.27
C ALA A 365 11.20 13.12 -6.66
N ILE A 366 11.43 14.40 -6.97
CA ILE A 366 12.10 14.83 -8.21
C ILE A 366 13.51 14.24 -8.28
N ARG A 367 14.31 14.41 -7.22
CA ARG A 367 15.71 13.95 -7.20
C ARG A 367 15.82 12.42 -7.35
N HIS A 368 14.84 11.64 -6.87
CA HIS A 368 14.81 10.20 -7.10
C HIS A 368 14.67 9.83 -8.58
N PHE A 369 13.89 10.58 -9.38
CA PHE A 369 13.83 10.37 -10.83
C PHE A 369 15.13 10.77 -11.52
N GLU A 370 15.72 11.92 -11.16
CA GLU A 370 17.02 12.35 -11.70
C GLU A 370 18.10 11.30 -11.43
N LEU A 371 18.20 10.81 -10.18
CA LEU A 371 19.17 9.78 -9.81
C LEU A 371 18.92 8.46 -10.53
N GLN A 372 17.66 8.03 -10.70
CA GLN A 372 17.35 6.81 -11.45
C GLN A 372 17.86 6.92 -12.89
N GLN A 373 17.70 8.08 -13.52
CA GLN A 373 18.20 8.34 -14.87
C GLN A 373 19.74 8.42 -14.91
N GLU A 374 20.36 9.22 -14.02
CA GLU A 374 21.81 9.38 -13.89
C GLU A 374 22.52 8.03 -13.66
N HIS A 375 21.88 7.13 -12.90
CA HIS A 375 22.40 5.80 -12.60
C HIS A 375 22.11 4.76 -13.70
N GLY A 376 21.41 5.11 -14.77
CA GLY A 376 21.03 4.19 -15.84
C GLY A 376 20.02 3.12 -15.41
N ARG A 377 19.20 3.39 -14.38
CA ARG A 377 18.21 2.46 -13.80
C ARG A 377 16.79 2.71 -14.26
N SER A 378 16.61 3.55 -15.27
CA SER A 378 15.32 3.80 -15.92
C SER A 378 14.86 2.66 -16.83
N GLN A 379 15.52 1.50 -16.78
CA GLN A 379 15.26 0.39 -17.69
C GLN A 379 14.04 -0.43 -17.29
N ASP A 380 12.88 0.14 -17.60
CA ASP A 380 11.69 -0.62 -17.88
C ASP A 380 11.86 -1.28 -19.26
N THR A 381 12.49 -2.45 -19.31
CA THR A 381 12.62 -3.18 -20.57
C THR A 381 11.26 -3.69 -21.04
N LEU A 382 11.07 -3.82 -22.35
CA LEU A 382 9.89 -4.48 -22.91
C LEU A 382 9.72 -5.92 -22.38
N GLU A 383 10.81 -6.56 -21.91
CA GLU A 383 10.81 -7.86 -21.24
C GLU A 383 10.11 -7.84 -19.87
N SER A 384 10.11 -6.72 -19.14
CA SER A 384 9.38 -6.59 -17.87
C SER A 384 7.85 -6.68 -18.05
N LEU A 385 7.39 -6.51 -19.28
CA LEU A 385 5.99 -6.64 -19.70
C LEU A 385 5.66 -8.03 -20.26
N ASP A 386 6.46 -9.06 -19.95
CA ASP A 386 6.18 -10.43 -20.40
C ASP A 386 4.76 -10.90 -19.99
N LEU A 387 3.92 -11.11 -21.00
CA LEU A 387 2.54 -11.55 -20.85
C LEU A 387 2.41 -13.09 -20.82
N GLY A 388 3.51 -13.83 -20.95
CA GLY A 388 3.55 -15.29 -20.92
C GLY A 388 3.37 -15.88 -19.51
N SER A 389 3.81 -15.17 -18.47
CA SER A 389 3.60 -15.57 -17.07
C SER A 389 2.19 -15.20 -16.59
N VAL A 390 1.53 -16.12 -15.88
CA VAL A 390 0.19 -15.89 -15.28
C VAL A 390 0.27 -15.04 -14.01
N GLY A 391 1.31 -15.23 -13.19
CA GLY A 391 1.44 -14.52 -11.91
C GLY A 391 1.65 -13.02 -12.12
N GLY A 392 0.75 -12.19 -11.60
CA GLY A 392 0.83 -10.73 -11.73
C GLY A 392 0.50 -10.18 -13.13
N LEU A 393 -0.17 -10.97 -13.98
CA LEU A 393 -0.45 -10.60 -15.37
C LEU A 393 -1.28 -9.32 -15.52
N SER A 394 -2.37 -9.17 -14.77
CA SER A 394 -3.21 -7.96 -14.79
C SER A 394 -2.42 -6.71 -14.45
N LYS A 395 -1.49 -6.81 -13.48
CA LYS A 395 -0.61 -5.71 -13.08
C LYS A 395 0.32 -5.29 -14.22
N ARG A 396 0.96 -6.26 -14.91
CA ARG A 396 1.82 -5.96 -16.07
C ARG A 396 1.04 -5.32 -17.22
N MET A 397 -0.22 -5.71 -17.42
CA MET A 397 -1.10 -5.06 -18.41
C MET A 397 -1.35 -3.60 -18.03
N MET A 398 -1.66 -3.31 -16.76
CA MET A 398 -1.83 -1.95 -16.28
C MET A 398 -0.54 -1.12 -16.38
N GLU A 399 0.63 -1.72 -16.15
CA GLU A 399 1.92 -1.06 -16.39
C GLU A 399 2.13 -0.73 -17.88
N ALA A 400 1.72 -1.61 -18.80
CA ALA A 400 1.76 -1.34 -20.24
C ALA A 400 0.79 -0.22 -20.66
N VAL A 401 -0.40 -0.14 -20.05
CA VAL A 401 -1.37 0.95 -20.24
C VAL A 401 -0.77 2.28 -19.78
N ALA A 402 -0.21 2.32 -18.56
CA ALA A 402 0.42 3.53 -18.03
C ALA A 402 1.54 4.03 -18.95
N LYS A 403 2.41 3.14 -19.44
CA LYS A 403 3.47 3.49 -20.41
C LYS A 403 2.94 3.99 -21.75
N ALA A 404 1.82 3.45 -22.24
CA ALA A 404 1.20 3.92 -23.48
C ALA A 404 0.64 5.34 -23.29
N ASN A 405 -0.09 5.57 -22.19
CA ASN A 405 -0.61 6.90 -21.85
C ASN A 405 0.55 7.91 -21.68
N ASP A 406 1.62 7.52 -20.99
CA ASP A 406 2.81 8.36 -20.82
C ASP A 406 3.49 8.74 -22.14
N ALA A 407 3.47 7.85 -23.14
CA ALA A 407 4.07 8.10 -24.45
C ALA A 407 3.20 9.00 -25.34
N LEU A 408 1.89 9.04 -25.11
CA LEU A 408 0.92 9.80 -25.88
C LEU A 408 0.61 11.18 -25.29
N ASP A 409 0.75 11.33 -23.97
CA ASP A 409 0.63 12.63 -23.33
C ASP A 409 1.77 13.53 -23.85
N ASP A 410 1.46 14.50 -24.73
CA ASP A 410 2.34 15.64 -25.10
C ASP A 410 2.76 16.45 -23.84
N LYS A 411 2.13 16.17 -22.69
CA LYS A 411 2.58 16.51 -21.32
C LYS A 411 3.71 15.60 -20.80
N GLY A 412 4.45 14.98 -21.70
CA GLY A 412 5.88 14.71 -21.59
C GLY A 412 6.73 15.96 -21.30
N ALA A 413 6.14 17.04 -20.75
CA ALA A 413 6.87 18.02 -19.96
C ALA A 413 7.82 17.23 -19.07
N ALA A 414 9.11 17.44 -19.34
CA ALA A 414 10.18 16.89 -18.55
C ALA A 414 9.80 17.06 -17.08
N LEU A 415 10.05 16.02 -16.28
CA LEU A 415 9.94 16.18 -14.83
C LEU A 415 10.67 17.47 -14.45
N PRO A 416 10.11 18.29 -13.54
CA PRO A 416 10.82 19.48 -13.10
C PRO A 416 12.19 19.06 -12.58
N SER A 417 13.21 19.90 -12.77
CA SER A 417 14.54 19.67 -12.19
C SER A 417 14.61 20.21 -10.77
N THR A 418 15.55 19.72 -9.96
CA THR A 418 15.76 20.26 -8.61
C THR A 418 17.23 20.46 -8.26
N ALA A 419 17.50 21.56 -7.53
CA ALA A 419 18.80 21.77 -6.88
C ALA A 419 18.94 20.94 -5.59
N TYR A 420 17.84 20.36 -5.10
CA TYR A 420 17.86 19.51 -3.93
C TYR A 420 18.77 18.30 -4.15
N ARG A 421 19.45 17.90 -3.08
CA ARG A 421 20.27 16.70 -3.00
C ARG A 421 19.80 15.88 -1.81
N LEU A 422 19.70 14.56 -1.97
CA LEU A 422 19.39 13.66 -0.86
C LEU A 422 20.41 13.87 0.27
N PRO A 423 20.05 13.63 1.54
CA PRO A 423 20.98 13.76 2.68
C PRO A 423 22.35 13.08 2.44
N ASP A 424 22.34 11.93 1.79
CA ASP A 424 23.57 11.18 1.49
C ASP A 424 24.39 11.71 0.30
N GLU A 425 23.84 12.62 -0.51
CA GLU A 425 24.57 13.29 -1.58
C GLU A 425 25.31 14.55 -1.11
N ARG A 426 24.91 15.13 0.03
CA ARG A 426 25.42 16.42 0.51
C ARG A 426 26.84 16.30 1.07
N GLY A 427 27.63 17.37 1.02
CA GLY A 427 28.91 17.41 1.76
C GLY A 427 28.76 17.76 3.25
N GLN A 428 27.56 18.16 3.67
CA GLN A 428 27.25 18.66 4.99
C GLN A 428 26.71 17.55 5.90
N ASP A 429 26.88 17.74 7.20
CA ASP A 429 26.24 16.90 8.22
C ASP A 429 24.72 17.02 8.14
N SER A 430 24.03 15.94 8.52
CA SER A 430 22.57 15.92 8.53
C SER A 430 22.05 14.97 9.60
N ALA A 431 20.97 15.34 10.27
CA ALA A 431 20.25 14.47 11.17
C ALA A 431 18.75 14.49 10.86
N PHE A 432 18.12 13.33 11.01
CA PHE A 432 16.68 13.16 11.02
C PHE A 432 16.31 12.21 12.15
N VAL A 433 15.22 12.55 12.82
CA VAL A 433 14.59 11.74 13.86
C VAL A 433 13.11 11.66 13.56
N ASP A 434 12.54 10.47 13.67
CA ASP A 434 11.11 10.30 13.84
C ASP A 434 10.86 9.93 15.30
N GLU A 435 10.41 10.89 16.11
CA GLU A 435 10.26 10.70 17.54
C GLU A 435 9.27 9.60 17.87
N TYR A 436 8.16 9.55 17.11
CA TYR A 436 7.07 8.63 17.35
C TYR A 436 7.48 7.17 17.06
N LEU A 437 8.18 6.95 15.95
CA LEU A 437 8.69 5.64 15.55
C LEU A 437 10.03 5.27 16.20
N GLY A 438 10.71 6.22 16.84
CA GLY A 438 12.04 6.01 17.42
C GLY A 438 13.10 5.74 16.34
N LEU A 439 13.00 6.42 15.20
CA LEU A 439 13.91 6.25 14.07
C LEU A 439 14.94 7.36 14.03
N VAL A 440 16.15 7.01 13.61
CA VAL A 440 17.28 7.93 13.58
C VAL A 440 18.08 7.69 12.31
N ALA A 441 18.38 8.78 11.59
CA ALA A 441 19.26 8.79 10.44
C ALA A 441 20.24 9.96 10.55
N LEU A 442 21.52 9.66 10.73
CA LEU A 442 22.59 10.64 10.93
C LEU A 442 23.65 10.50 9.87
N ARG A 443 24.21 11.65 9.52
CA ARG A 443 25.45 11.79 8.79
C ARG A 443 26.33 12.80 9.49
N HIS A 444 27.58 12.42 9.74
CA HIS A 444 28.60 13.32 10.26
C HIS A 444 29.93 13.04 9.53
N GLY A 445 30.33 13.95 8.65
CA GLY A 445 31.38 13.72 7.66
C GLY A 445 31.07 12.49 6.78
N ASP A 446 32.01 11.53 6.74
CA ASP A 446 31.87 10.28 6.00
C ASP A 446 31.18 9.16 6.80
N ALA A 447 30.77 9.45 8.03
CA ALA A 447 30.09 8.48 8.88
C ALA A 447 28.57 8.59 8.72
N ARG A 448 27.90 7.44 8.66
CA ARG A 448 26.43 7.31 8.67
C ARG A 448 26.00 6.46 9.83
N LEU A 449 24.91 6.83 10.51
CA LEU A 449 24.27 6.03 11.53
C LEU A 449 22.78 5.97 11.25
N PHE A 450 22.25 4.76 11.10
CA PHE A 450 20.81 4.52 11.06
C PHE A 450 20.43 3.66 12.25
N ALA A 451 19.38 4.02 12.99
CA ALA A 451 18.92 3.24 14.13
C ALA A 451 17.40 3.20 14.22
N SER A 452 16.88 2.07 14.71
CA SER A 452 15.54 1.93 15.25
C SER A 452 15.67 1.60 16.73
N LEU A 453 15.18 2.52 17.57
CA LEU A 453 15.20 2.39 19.03
C LEU A 453 13.95 1.63 19.47
N ASN A 454 14.09 0.78 20.48
CA ASN A 454 13.00 -0.09 20.93
C ASN A 454 12.46 -0.97 19.79
N TRP A 455 13.39 -1.48 18.96
CA TRP A 455 13.09 -2.30 17.79
C TRP A 455 12.28 -3.54 18.21
N GLU A 456 11.22 -3.84 17.44
CA GLU A 456 10.21 -4.89 17.71
C GLU A 456 9.39 -4.74 19.01
N SER A 457 9.64 -3.74 19.86
CA SER A 457 8.93 -3.61 21.15
C SER A 457 7.52 -3.05 21.04
N ARG A 458 7.21 -2.46 19.87
CA ARG A 458 6.00 -1.68 19.61
C ARG A 458 5.09 -2.29 18.53
N MET A 459 5.22 -3.60 18.24
CA MET A 459 4.54 -4.29 17.11
C MET A 459 3.11 -3.81 16.84
N GLY A 460 2.77 -3.60 15.56
CA GLY A 460 1.92 -2.52 15.09
C GLY A 460 0.52 -2.38 15.71
N ARG A 461 -0.10 -3.46 16.20
CA ARG A 461 -1.42 -3.39 16.87
C ARG A 461 -1.38 -2.66 18.20
N ASP A 462 -0.32 -2.84 18.97
CA ASP A 462 -0.19 -2.26 20.31
C ASP A 462 0.82 -1.11 20.33
N TRP A 463 1.06 -0.42 19.21
CA TRP A 463 2.12 0.62 19.13
C TRP A 463 2.09 1.64 20.26
N ALA A 464 0.90 2.14 20.61
CA ALA A 464 0.72 3.12 21.69
C ALA A 464 0.81 2.52 23.11
N LYS A 465 0.58 1.20 23.25
CA LYS A 465 0.48 0.47 24.52
C LYS A 465 1.63 -0.55 24.72
N GLY A 466 2.55 -0.62 23.76
CA GLY A 466 3.65 -1.57 23.73
C GLY A 466 4.62 -1.35 24.88
N THR A 467 5.31 -2.43 25.26
CA THR A 467 6.30 -2.40 26.34
C THR A 467 7.68 -2.14 25.74
N ALA A 468 8.36 -1.08 26.19
CA ALA A 468 9.73 -0.83 25.80
C ALA A 468 10.63 -2.02 26.17
N ASN A 469 11.47 -2.47 25.25
CA ASN A 469 12.39 -3.60 25.44
C ASN A 469 13.87 -3.18 25.54
N GLY A 470 14.17 -1.88 25.34
CA GLY A 470 15.53 -1.36 25.36
C GLY A 470 16.41 -1.83 24.18
N VAL A 471 15.85 -2.57 23.22
CA VAL A 471 16.57 -3.10 22.06
C VAL A 471 16.77 -2.00 21.03
N VAL A 472 18.01 -1.75 20.62
CA VAL A 472 18.33 -0.98 19.42
C VAL A 472 18.76 -1.92 18.32
N ARG A 473 18.31 -1.63 17.10
CA ARG A 473 18.90 -2.16 15.88
C ARG A 473 19.50 -1.01 15.10
N LEU A 474 20.81 -1.04 14.86
CA LEU A 474 21.52 0.04 14.16
C LEU A 474 22.51 -0.45 13.12
N LYS A 475 22.77 0.42 12.14
CA LYS A 475 23.82 0.30 11.13
C LYS A 475 24.69 1.54 11.20
N TYR A 476 25.98 1.36 11.41
CA TYR A 476 26.98 2.42 11.41
C TYR A 476 28.00 2.16 10.32
N THR A 477 28.22 3.13 9.42
CA THR A 477 29.17 2.99 8.32
C THR A 477 30.13 4.17 8.25
N THR A 478 31.39 3.89 7.92
CA THR A 478 32.42 4.85 7.51
C THR A 478 33.08 4.31 6.23
N PRO A 479 34.05 5.01 5.61
CA PRO A 479 34.77 4.47 4.45
C PRO A 479 35.45 3.11 4.69
N THR A 480 35.76 2.78 5.95
CA THR A 480 36.51 1.57 6.32
C THR A 480 35.75 0.63 7.25
N ILE A 481 34.59 1.03 7.76
CA ILE A 481 33.81 0.26 8.74
C ILE A 481 32.38 0.13 8.25
N ASN A 482 31.83 -1.08 8.31
CA ASN A 482 30.39 -1.32 8.25
C ASN A 482 30.01 -2.19 9.45
N ARG A 483 29.31 -1.60 10.43
CA ARG A 483 28.96 -2.26 11.68
C ARG A 483 27.45 -2.35 11.79
N LEU A 484 26.99 -3.56 12.06
CA LEU A 484 25.59 -3.91 12.27
C LEU A 484 25.45 -4.31 13.73
N VAL A 485 24.47 -3.76 14.44
CA VAL A 485 24.29 -4.01 15.87
C VAL A 485 22.82 -4.28 16.14
N THR A 486 22.60 -5.30 16.97
CA THR A 486 21.36 -5.52 17.73
C THR A 486 21.78 -5.66 19.19
N ALA A 487 21.33 -4.76 20.07
CA ALA A 487 21.76 -4.75 21.47
C ALA A 487 20.68 -4.19 22.38
N VAL A 488 20.66 -4.63 23.64
CA VAL A 488 19.83 -4.05 24.70
C VAL A 488 20.65 -2.95 25.38
N CYS A 489 20.49 -1.71 24.92
CA CYS A 489 21.24 -0.57 25.44
C CYS A 489 20.53 0.78 25.25
N VAL A 490 19.23 0.77 24.91
CA VAL A 490 18.40 1.97 24.96
C VAL A 490 17.88 2.12 26.37
N GLU A 491 18.13 3.25 26.99
CA GLU A 491 17.49 3.58 28.27
C GLU A 491 16.13 4.22 27.95
N THR A 492 15.08 3.71 28.58
CA THR A 492 13.71 4.18 28.34
C THR A 492 13.03 4.59 29.63
N HIS A 493 12.52 5.82 29.69
CA HIS A 493 11.75 6.34 30.81
C HIS A 493 10.33 6.73 30.36
N GLY A 494 9.32 6.26 31.09
CA GLY A 494 7.91 6.59 30.78
C GLY A 494 7.27 5.71 29.69
N GLY A 495 7.83 4.54 29.41
CA GLY A 495 7.29 3.54 28.47
C GLY A 495 7.78 3.74 27.03
N ALA A 496 7.23 2.95 26.09
CA ALA A 496 7.65 2.96 24.69
C ALA A 496 7.59 4.36 24.06
N LEU A 497 6.49 5.09 24.23
CA LEU A 497 6.36 6.48 23.78
C LEU A 497 6.91 7.51 24.81
N GLY A 498 7.90 7.11 25.60
CA GLY A 498 8.57 7.96 26.59
C GLY A 498 9.87 8.58 26.09
N LEU A 499 10.75 8.92 27.02
CA LEU A 499 12.13 9.32 26.74
C LEU A 499 12.97 8.09 26.42
N ASN A 500 13.70 8.13 25.31
CA ASN A 500 14.62 7.10 24.86
C ASN A 500 16.00 7.72 24.67
N THR A 501 17.04 7.13 25.23
CA THR A 501 18.42 7.58 25.04
C THR A 501 19.30 6.46 24.48
N LEU A 502 20.25 6.84 23.63
CA LEU A 502 21.24 5.92 23.04
C LEU A 502 22.61 6.59 23.00
N ARG A 503 23.59 5.96 23.64
CA ARG A 503 25.01 6.33 23.56
C ARG A 503 25.72 5.36 22.62
N TYR A 504 26.25 5.85 21.49
CA TYR A 504 26.99 5.02 20.54
C TYR A 504 28.16 5.77 19.89
N GLY A 505 29.39 5.28 20.02
CA GLY A 505 30.56 5.87 19.35
C GLY A 505 30.84 7.30 19.82
N PRO A 506 30.74 8.34 18.96
CA PRO A 506 30.77 9.75 19.38
C PRO A 506 29.37 10.36 19.61
N TYR A 507 28.29 9.62 19.38
CA TYR A 507 26.92 10.13 19.41
C TYR A 507 26.24 9.89 20.76
N PHE A 508 25.41 10.86 21.14
CA PHE A 508 24.39 10.73 22.17
C PHE A 508 23.05 11.19 21.59
N VAL A 509 22.13 10.25 21.44
CA VAL A 509 20.82 10.44 20.85
C VAL A 509 19.78 10.44 21.97
N VAL A 510 18.91 11.44 21.96
CA VAL A 510 17.81 11.58 22.92
C VAL A 510 16.52 11.85 22.16
N ILE A 511 15.51 11.03 22.41
CA ILE A 511 14.22 11.07 21.73
C ILE A 511 13.11 11.05 22.78
N ASN A 512 12.32 12.12 22.86
CA ASN A 512 11.07 12.12 23.60
C ASN A 512 9.90 11.85 22.66
N ALA A 513 9.42 10.61 22.66
CA ALA A 513 8.29 10.17 21.84
C ALA A 513 6.92 10.55 22.45
N SER A 514 6.90 11.20 23.62
CA SER A 514 5.65 11.55 24.29
C SER A 514 5.06 12.81 23.69
N GLU A 515 3.77 12.76 23.32
CA GLU A 515 3.01 13.93 22.87
C GLU A 515 2.65 14.92 23.98
N LYS A 516 2.85 14.55 25.25
CA LYS A 516 2.37 15.37 26.38
C LYS A 516 3.42 15.59 27.45
N LYS A 517 4.29 14.61 27.70
CA LYS A 517 5.23 14.67 28.82
C LYS A 517 6.55 15.26 28.35
N ARG A 518 7.12 16.08 29.22
CA ARG A 518 8.53 16.53 29.16
C ARG A 518 9.36 15.63 30.07
N PHE A 519 10.63 15.47 29.77
CA PHE A 519 11.51 14.63 30.58
C PHE A 519 12.85 15.28 30.92
N ASP A 520 13.28 15.01 32.16
CA ASP A 520 14.64 14.96 32.65
C ASP A 520 15.58 14.13 31.75
N CYS A 521 16.63 14.68 31.12
CA CYS A 521 17.59 13.85 30.36
C CYS A 521 19.03 14.00 30.81
N GLU A 522 19.55 13.05 31.59
CA GLU A 522 20.95 13.03 32.01
C GLU A 522 21.94 12.83 30.85
N ILE A 523 23.05 13.60 30.83
CA ILE A 523 24.12 13.29 29.88
C ILE A 523 25.03 12.18 30.45
N PRO A 524 25.45 11.21 29.61
CA PRO A 524 26.36 10.13 29.99
C PRO A 524 27.63 10.64 30.66
N ALA A 525 28.08 9.95 31.70
CA ALA A 525 29.24 10.38 32.50
C ALA A 525 30.50 10.59 31.65
N ASP A 526 30.69 9.79 30.59
CA ASP A 526 31.82 9.91 29.67
C ASP A 526 31.74 11.12 28.73
N MET A 527 30.60 11.82 28.67
CA MET A 527 30.37 12.98 27.80
C MET A 527 30.25 14.30 28.56
N ARG A 528 30.13 14.27 29.89
CA ARG A 528 29.97 15.49 30.71
C ARG A 528 31.14 16.46 30.54
N GLY A 529 30.82 17.74 30.33
CA GLY A 529 31.79 18.83 30.14
C GLY A 529 32.56 18.77 28.82
N LYS A 530 32.21 17.86 27.89
CA LYS A 530 32.84 17.81 26.58
C LYS A 530 32.13 18.74 25.59
N ALA A 531 32.92 19.28 24.67
CA ALA A 531 32.40 20.00 23.53
C ALA A 531 31.72 19.03 22.55
N ALA A 532 30.56 19.43 22.07
CA ALA A 532 29.74 18.69 21.14
C ALA A 532 29.05 19.65 20.16
N THR A 533 28.44 19.07 19.13
CA THR A 533 27.54 19.77 18.22
C THR A 533 26.20 19.06 18.24
N ASP A 534 25.11 19.81 18.37
CA ASP A 534 23.77 19.27 18.12
C ASP A 534 23.57 19.13 16.62
N LEU A 535 23.50 17.90 16.11
CA LEU A 535 23.38 17.61 14.68
C LEU A 535 22.02 18.02 14.09
N LEU A 536 21.00 18.26 14.93
CA LEU A 536 19.70 18.73 14.45
C LEU A 536 19.71 20.25 14.17
N THR A 537 20.44 21.02 14.96
CA THR A 537 20.49 22.49 14.84
C THR A 537 21.79 23.01 14.24
N GLY A 538 22.86 22.21 14.26
CA GLY A 538 24.23 22.62 13.93
C GLY A 538 24.91 23.44 15.04
N GLU A 539 24.24 23.68 16.16
CA GLU A 539 24.76 24.56 17.21
C GLU A 539 25.82 23.84 18.08
N PRO A 540 26.92 24.53 18.43
CA PRO A 540 27.87 24.02 19.40
C PRO A 540 27.23 23.97 20.79
N ALA A 541 27.55 22.93 21.55
CA ALA A 541 27.08 22.72 22.91
C ALA A 541 28.21 22.22 23.80
N GLU A 542 28.22 22.66 25.06
CA GLU A 542 29.01 22.03 26.11
C GLU A 542 28.06 21.16 26.95
N LEU A 543 28.35 19.87 27.06
CA LEU A 543 27.46 18.91 27.71
C LEU A 543 27.60 18.95 29.24
N THR A 544 27.27 20.08 29.86
CA THR A 544 27.47 20.32 31.31
C THR A 544 26.29 19.79 32.15
N ARG A 545 25.05 20.03 31.74
CA ARG A 545 23.88 19.39 32.33
C ARG A 545 22.80 19.06 31.31
N ALA A 546 22.14 17.95 31.61
CA ALA A 546 20.82 17.57 31.15
C ALA A 546 19.84 18.74 30.97
N GLY A 547 19.26 18.88 29.79
CA GLY A 547 18.12 19.76 29.56
C GLY A 547 16.79 19.06 29.78
N ILE A 548 15.72 19.85 29.91
CA ILE A 548 14.36 19.36 29.76
C ILE A 548 14.14 19.07 28.28
N ILE A 549 13.72 17.86 27.93
CA ILE A 549 13.35 17.49 26.57
C ILE A 549 11.83 17.68 26.41
N PRO A 550 11.37 18.63 25.58
CA PRO A 550 9.94 18.86 25.32
C PRO A 550 9.22 17.64 24.73
N PRO A 551 7.89 17.57 24.81
CA PRO A 551 7.09 16.58 24.10
C PRO A 551 7.40 16.56 22.59
N LEU A 552 7.39 15.37 21.97
CA LEU A 552 7.73 15.14 20.54
C LEU A 552 8.94 15.97 20.09
N SER A 553 10.06 15.77 20.76
CA SER A 553 11.31 16.41 20.37
C SER A 553 12.51 15.53 20.62
N SER A 554 13.61 15.88 19.95
CA SER A 554 14.86 15.16 20.04
C SER A 554 16.06 16.11 20.14
N ARG A 555 17.16 15.54 20.62
CA ARG A 555 18.49 16.16 20.67
C ARG A 555 19.52 15.11 20.26
N ILE A 556 20.44 15.49 19.38
CA ILE A 556 21.49 14.58 18.93
C ILE A 556 22.82 15.27 19.02
N TRP A 557 23.61 14.90 20.02
CA TRP A 557 24.94 15.43 20.15
C TRP A 557 25.97 14.49 19.54
N VAL A 558 26.90 15.06 18.78
CA VAL A 558 28.15 14.40 18.40
C VAL A 558 29.31 15.10 19.08
N LEU A 559 30.19 14.33 19.75
CA LEU A 559 31.40 14.91 20.34
C LEU A 559 32.28 15.52 19.26
N SER A 560 32.73 16.76 19.47
CA SER A 560 33.71 17.38 18.58
C SER A 560 35.00 16.57 18.65
N LYS A 561 35.64 16.32 17.49
CA LYS A 561 36.99 15.75 17.50
C LYS A 561 37.89 16.73 18.27
N VAL A 562 38.56 16.25 19.32
CA VAL A 562 39.64 17.01 19.95
C VAL A 562 40.69 17.19 18.85
N SER A 563 40.91 18.44 18.43
CA SER A 563 42.05 18.81 17.60
C SER A 563 43.29 18.27 18.31
N LYS A 564 43.89 17.21 17.77
CA LYS A 564 45.18 16.74 18.25
C LYS A 564 46.27 17.67 17.79
#